data_AF-B9TJC7-F1
#
_entry.id   AF-B9TJC7-F1
#
_cell.length_a   1.000
_cell.length_b   1.000
_cell.length_c   1.000
_cell.angle_alpha   90.00
_cell.angle_beta   90.00
_cell.angle_gamma   90.00
#
_symmetry.space_group_name_H-M   'P 1'
#
loop_
_entity.id
_entity.type
_entity.pdbx_description
1 polymer ?
#
loop_
_entity_poly.entity_id
_entity_poly.type
_entity_poly.pdbx_seq_one_letter_code
_entity_poly.pdbx_strand_id
1 'polypeptide(L)'
;MAAAAAHADPFVKGADVGWLAQMEASGYRFHNSQGQQEDCLRILKDYGINTIRLRTWVNPSDDPASGHNSKAETVAMAVRAQKLGMRIMIDFHYSDSWADPQQQRKPAAWVGHDFPQLLRDVYSYTHDVMSALKQAGVTPEWVQVGNETPTGMIYPEGHTDNWPQLAQLINQGHDAIKAVSPSSKVVLHLDRGNESQRFRTWFDNAPRPWRE
;
A
#
# COMPACT_ATOMS: atom_id res chain seq x y z
N MET A 1 -26.82 1.81 -6.23
CA MET A 1 -25.42 1.37 -6.09
C MET A 1 -25.29 0.01 -6.74
N ALA A 2 -24.31 -0.22 -7.61
CA ALA A 2 -24.02 -1.58 -8.08
C ALA A 2 -23.27 -2.32 -6.97
N ALA A 3 -23.74 -3.49 -6.57
CA ALA A 3 -22.96 -4.38 -5.71
C ALA A 3 -21.70 -4.81 -6.47
N ALA A 4 -20.54 -4.77 -5.83
CA ALA A 4 -19.35 -5.38 -6.39
C ALA A 4 -19.61 -6.87 -6.56
N ALA A 5 -19.55 -7.38 -7.80
CA ALA A 5 -19.72 -8.80 -8.06
C ALA A 5 -18.62 -9.57 -7.32
N ALA A 6 -19.01 -10.60 -6.56
CA ALA A 6 -18.05 -11.46 -5.88
C ALA A 6 -17.14 -12.13 -6.93
N HIS A 7 -15.82 -11.99 -6.78
CA HIS A 7 -14.87 -12.67 -7.65
C HIS A 7 -15.03 -14.19 -7.56
N ALA A 8 -15.23 -14.84 -8.70
CA ALA A 8 -15.54 -16.27 -8.78
C ALA A 8 -14.40 -17.19 -8.30
N ASP A 9 -13.17 -16.67 -8.19
CA ASP A 9 -12.00 -17.35 -7.63
C ASP A 9 -11.62 -16.65 -6.32
N PRO A 10 -11.80 -17.29 -5.14
CA PRO A 10 -11.42 -16.68 -3.87
C PRO A 10 -9.90 -16.51 -3.74
N PHE A 11 -9.10 -17.34 -4.42
CA PHE A 11 -7.65 -17.38 -4.23
C PHE A 11 -6.94 -16.18 -4.88
N VAL A 12 -5.97 -15.60 -4.17
CA VAL A 12 -5.27 -14.38 -4.60
C VAL A 12 -4.05 -14.73 -5.45
N LYS A 13 -4.16 -14.50 -6.76
CA LYS A 13 -3.03 -14.51 -7.70
C LYS A 13 -2.65 -13.06 -7.97
N GLY A 14 -1.69 -12.57 -7.20
CA GLY A 14 -1.28 -11.17 -7.18
C GLY A 14 -0.03 -10.87 -7.99
N ALA A 15 0.06 -9.67 -8.53
CA ALA A 15 1.32 -9.05 -8.96
C ALA A 15 1.47 -7.67 -8.32
N ASP A 16 2.67 -7.30 -7.87
CA ASP A 16 2.99 -5.90 -7.55
C ASP A 16 3.51 -5.23 -8.83
N VAL A 17 2.91 -4.08 -9.17
CA VAL A 17 3.22 -3.35 -10.43
C VAL A 17 3.51 -1.87 -10.18
N GLY A 18 3.97 -1.49 -8.99
CA GLY A 18 4.24 -0.08 -8.65
C GLY A 18 5.19 0.62 -9.64
N TRP A 19 6.11 -0.12 -10.27
CA TRP A 19 7.01 0.40 -11.31
C TRP A 19 6.40 0.50 -12.72
N LEU A 20 5.18 0.03 -12.97
CA LEU A 20 4.62 0.00 -14.33
C LEU A 20 4.48 1.40 -14.94
N ALA A 21 4.01 2.39 -14.16
CA ALA A 21 3.91 3.78 -14.62
C ALA A 21 5.29 4.36 -15.00
N GLN A 22 6.30 4.10 -14.18
CA GLN A 22 7.69 4.50 -14.42
C GLN A 22 8.28 3.85 -15.68
N MET A 23 8.06 2.55 -15.86
CA MET A 23 8.52 1.81 -17.04
C MET A 23 7.86 2.37 -18.30
N GLU A 24 6.56 2.60 -18.29
CA GLU A 24 5.84 3.15 -19.45
C GLU A 24 6.28 4.59 -19.79
N ALA A 25 6.46 5.44 -18.78
CA ALA A 25 7.02 6.79 -18.93
C ALA A 25 8.46 6.77 -19.47
N SER A 26 9.26 5.78 -19.05
CA SER A 26 10.64 5.54 -19.50
C SER A 26 10.72 4.84 -20.87
N GLY A 27 9.60 4.63 -21.56
CA GLY A 27 9.57 4.10 -22.93
C GLY A 27 9.54 2.57 -23.05
N TYR A 28 9.40 1.81 -21.95
CA TYR A 28 9.25 0.36 -22.02
C TYR A 28 7.99 -0.05 -22.78
N ARG A 29 8.02 -1.22 -23.42
CA ARG A 29 6.92 -1.82 -24.17
C ARG A 29 6.78 -3.28 -23.79
N PHE A 30 5.58 -3.68 -23.36
CA PHE A 30 5.27 -5.05 -22.98
C PHE A 30 4.64 -5.77 -24.18
N HIS A 31 4.94 -7.06 -24.30
CA HIS A 31 4.48 -7.90 -25.40
C HIS A 31 3.93 -9.21 -24.86
N ASN A 32 2.86 -9.72 -25.44
CA ASN A 32 2.30 -11.02 -25.09
C ASN A 32 3.11 -12.18 -25.71
N SER A 33 2.71 -13.43 -25.44
CA SER A 33 3.37 -14.63 -25.95
C SER A 33 3.42 -14.77 -27.47
N GLN A 34 2.60 -14.00 -28.19
CA GLN A 34 2.59 -13.94 -29.66
C GLN A 34 3.52 -12.84 -30.21
N GLY A 35 4.25 -12.14 -29.34
CA GLY A 35 5.12 -11.02 -29.71
C GLY A 35 4.37 -9.73 -30.04
N GLN A 36 3.06 -9.65 -29.77
CA GLN A 36 2.26 -8.45 -30.01
C GLN A 36 2.35 -7.50 -28.83
N GLN A 37 2.53 -6.20 -29.09
CA GLN A 37 2.58 -5.19 -28.03
C GLN A 37 1.21 -5.07 -27.36
N GLU A 38 1.17 -5.16 -26.03
CA GLU A 38 -0.08 -5.19 -25.27
C GLU A 38 0.09 -4.55 -23.88
N ASP A 39 -1.03 -4.13 -23.27
CA ASP A 39 -1.06 -3.59 -21.91
C ASP A 39 -0.52 -4.63 -20.91
N CYS A 40 0.47 -4.26 -20.09
CA CYS A 40 1.08 -5.16 -19.10
C CYS A 40 0.04 -5.81 -18.17
N LEU A 41 -0.99 -5.06 -17.75
CA LEU A 41 -2.04 -5.60 -16.89
C LEU A 41 -2.97 -6.56 -17.65
N ARG A 42 -3.18 -6.35 -18.95
CA ARG A 42 -3.89 -7.32 -19.81
C ARG A 42 -3.11 -8.62 -19.90
N ILE A 43 -1.82 -8.54 -20.22
CA ILE A 43 -0.91 -9.70 -20.28
C ILE A 43 -0.98 -10.48 -18.95
N LEU A 44 -0.79 -9.79 -17.81
CA LEU A 44 -0.89 -10.41 -16.48
C LEU A 44 -2.27 -11.07 -16.25
N LYS A 45 -3.37 -10.42 -16.66
CA LYS A 45 -4.72 -10.99 -16.57
C LYS A 45 -4.84 -12.32 -17.30
N ASP A 46 -4.31 -12.37 -18.52
CA ASP A 46 -4.47 -13.50 -19.42
C ASP A 46 -3.55 -14.68 -19.00
N TYR A 47 -2.47 -14.38 -18.26
CA TYR A 47 -1.72 -15.36 -17.45
C TYR A 47 -2.38 -15.72 -16.10
N GLY A 48 -3.59 -15.24 -15.82
CA GLY A 48 -4.40 -15.63 -14.66
C GLY A 48 -4.17 -14.83 -13.38
N ILE A 49 -3.42 -13.72 -13.42
CA ILE A 49 -3.35 -12.74 -12.33
C ILE A 49 -4.73 -12.10 -12.17
N ASN A 50 -5.24 -12.09 -10.94
CA ASN A 50 -6.57 -11.59 -10.61
C ASN A 50 -6.54 -10.41 -9.63
N THR A 51 -5.36 -10.03 -9.14
CA THR A 51 -5.18 -9.02 -8.10
C THR A 51 -3.91 -8.20 -8.37
N ILE A 52 -3.95 -6.90 -8.11
CA ILE A 52 -2.80 -6.00 -8.26
C ILE A 52 -2.49 -5.32 -6.91
N ARG A 53 -1.23 -5.36 -6.50
CA ARG A 53 -0.67 -4.62 -5.36
C ARG A 53 0.00 -3.35 -5.86
N LEU A 54 -0.30 -2.23 -5.21
CA LEU A 54 0.22 -0.90 -5.54
C LEU A 54 0.74 -0.22 -4.29
N ARG A 55 2.06 0.00 -4.24
CA ARG A 55 2.66 0.92 -3.27
C ARG A 55 2.25 2.37 -3.54
N THR A 56 2.22 3.17 -2.48
CA THR A 56 1.98 4.61 -2.55
C THR A 56 2.88 5.37 -1.57
N TRP A 57 3.53 6.41 -2.09
CA TRP A 57 4.50 7.26 -1.39
C TRP A 57 3.92 8.65 -1.15
N VAL A 58 4.37 9.32 -0.09
CA VAL A 58 3.75 10.56 0.40
C VAL A 58 4.04 11.71 -0.55
N ASN A 59 5.31 12.09 -0.70
CA ASN A 59 5.81 13.02 -1.71
C ASN A 59 7.01 12.39 -2.44
N PRO A 60 6.80 11.50 -3.42
CA PRO A 60 7.90 11.04 -4.26
C PRO A 60 8.62 12.22 -4.92
N SER A 61 9.92 12.07 -5.13
CA SER A 61 10.74 13.07 -5.84
C SER A 61 10.44 13.09 -7.35
N ASP A 62 11.04 14.00 -8.12
CA ASP A 62 10.97 13.97 -9.60
C ASP A 62 12.06 13.06 -10.23
N ASP A 63 12.75 12.22 -9.45
CA ASP A 63 13.84 11.37 -9.94
C ASP A 63 13.34 10.25 -10.89
N PRO A 64 13.87 10.11 -12.13
CA PRO A 64 13.38 9.10 -13.07
C PRO A 64 13.53 7.64 -12.63
N ALA A 65 14.41 7.34 -11.65
CA ALA A 65 14.60 6.00 -11.10
C ALA A 65 13.77 5.76 -9.82
N SER A 66 13.41 6.81 -9.08
CA SER A 66 12.89 6.74 -7.71
C SER A 66 11.88 7.86 -7.36
N GLY A 67 11.15 8.35 -8.37
CA GLY A 67 10.20 9.48 -8.28
C GLY A 67 8.74 9.16 -8.61
N HIS A 68 8.39 7.88 -8.67
CA HIS A 68 7.02 7.44 -8.97
C HIS A 68 6.28 6.94 -7.70
N ASN A 69 5.08 6.40 -7.88
CA ASN A 69 4.18 5.89 -6.82
C ASN A 69 3.46 7.00 -6.04
N SER A 70 3.25 8.17 -6.66
CA SER A 70 2.42 9.24 -6.09
C SER A 70 0.96 8.81 -5.93
N LYS A 71 0.19 9.47 -5.05
CA LYS A 71 -1.27 9.28 -4.92
C LYS A 71 -1.99 9.25 -6.28
N ALA A 72 -1.63 10.18 -7.17
CA ALA A 72 -2.26 10.31 -8.49
C ALA A 72 -2.00 9.08 -9.37
N GLU A 73 -0.76 8.59 -9.41
CA GLU A 73 -0.39 7.38 -10.16
C GLU A 73 -1.00 6.12 -9.55
N THR A 74 -0.98 5.99 -8.23
CA THR A 74 -1.63 4.87 -7.52
C THR A 74 -3.12 4.80 -7.87
N VAL A 75 -3.83 5.93 -7.85
CA VAL A 75 -5.25 6.00 -8.23
C VAL A 75 -5.45 5.65 -9.71
N ALA A 76 -4.65 6.22 -10.62
CA ALA A 76 -4.75 5.96 -12.06
C ALA A 76 -4.52 4.48 -12.39
N MET A 77 -3.50 3.86 -11.79
CA MET A 77 -3.17 2.44 -11.97
C MET A 77 -4.25 1.54 -11.37
N ALA A 78 -4.80 1.90 -10.20
CA ALA A 78 -5.89 1.15 -9.58
C ALA A 78 -7.17 1.17 -10.44
N VAL A 79 -7.52 2.31 -11.03
CA VAL A 79 -8.64 2.43 -12.00
C VAL A 79 -8.38 1.57 -13.25
N ARG A 80 -7.15 1.56 -13.78
CA ARG A 80 -6.77 0.75 -14.95
C ARG A 80 -6.92 -0.75 -14.67
N ALA A 81 -6.43 -1.22 -13.53
CA ALA A 81 -6.57 -2.61 -13.09
C ALA A 81 -8.05 -2.98 -12.80
N GLN A 82 -8.82 -2.09 -12.16
CA GLN A 82 -10.24 -2.35 -11.86
C GLN A 82 -11.09 -2.43 -13.13
N LYS A 83 -10.80 -1.62 -14.18
CA LYS A 83 -11.43 -1.74 -15.51
C LYS A 83 -11.18 -3.10 -16.18
N LEU A 84 -10.10 -3.80 -15.82
CA LEU A 84 -9.83 -5.17 -16.23
C LEU A 84 -10.45 -6.22 -15.28
N GLY A 85 -11.27 -5.79 -14.31
CA GLY A 85 -11.92 -6.65 -13.32
C GLY A 85 -10.97 -7.23 -12.26
N MET A 86 -9.76 -6.70 -12.12
CA MET A 86 -8.82 -7.13 -11.08
C MET A 86 -9.19 -6.57 -9.72
N ARG A 87 -8.88 -7.32 -8.67
CA ARG A 87 -8.91 -6.84 -7.28
C ARG A 87 -7.72 -5.92 -7.01
N ILE A 88 -7.88 -4.98 -6.09
CA ILE A 88 -6.86 -3.99 -5.74
C ILE A 88 -6.41 -4.18 -4.30
N MET A 89 -5.10 -4.12 -4.08
CA MET A 89 -4.44 -4.01 -2.80
C MET A 89 -3.57 -2.74 -2.78
N ILE A 90 -3.74 -1.90 -1.77
CA ILE A 90 -2.93 -0.69 -1.59
C ILE A 90 -1.89 -0.92 -0.50
N ASP A 91 -0.68 -0.40 -0.71
CA ASP A 91 0.44 -0.51 0.21
C ASP A 91 0.99 0.87 0.58
N PHE A 92 0.67 1.33 1.79
CA PHE A 92 1.14 2.61 2.31
C PHE A 92 2.55 2.45 2.88
N HIS A 93 3.55 3.02 2.22
CA HIS A 93 4.94 3.02 2.71
C HIS A 93 5.18 4.00 3.87
N TYR A 94 4.36 5.05 4.01
CA TYR A 94 4.59 6.17 4.93
C TYR A 94 6.01 6.76 4.84
N SER A 95 6.50 6.89 3.60
CA SER A 95 7.80 7.41 3.21
C SER A 95 7.64 8.16 1.87
N ASP A 96 8.60 9.01 1.53
CA ASP A 96 8.74 9.62 0.20
C ASP A 96 9.45 8.69 -0.79
N SER A 97 9.93 7.53 -0.32
CA SER A 97 10.62 6.52 -1.12
C SER A 97 10.33 5.10 -0.62
N TRP A 98 11.20 4.16 -0.95
CA TRP A 98 11.18 2.80 -0.41
C TRP A 98 11.13 2.81 1.14
N ALA A 99 10.34 1.87 1.67
CA ALA A 99 10.20 1.59 3.08
C ALA A 99 10.35 0.08 3.24
N ASP A 100 11.35 -0.33 4.01
CA ASP A 100 11.79 -1.71 4.17
C ASP A 100 12.47 -1.89 5.56
N PRO A 101 12.89 -3.10 5.97
CA PRO A 101 13.46 -3.33 7.30
C PRO A 101 14.73 -2.52 7.63
N GLN A 102 15.45 -2.04 6.62
CA GLN A 102 16.68 -1.24 6.75
C GLN A 102 16.39 0.27 6.75
N GLN A 103 15.25 0.70 6.19
CA GLN A 103 14.86 2.11 6.07
C GLN A 103 13.35 2.32 6.22
N GLN A 104 12.95 3.00 7.29
CA GLN A 104 11.58 3.47 7.51
C GLN A 104 11.58 4.99 7.70
N ARG A 105 12.28 5.69 6.80
CA ARG A 105 12.46 7.14 6.87
C ARG A 105 11.12 7.84 6.70
N LYS A 106 10.71 8.65 7.68
CA LYS A 106 9.52 9.48 7.57
C LYS A 106 9.61 10.45 6.38
N PRO A 107 8.48 10.87 5.78
CA PRO A 107 8.42 11.90 4.75
C PRO A 107 9.12 13.18 5.19
N ALA A 108 9.78 13.88 4.26
CA ALA A 108 10.43 15.16 4.52
C ALA A 108 9.44 16.20 5.07
N ALA A 109 8.20 16.19 4.59
CA ALA A 109 7.11 17.04 5.07
C ALA A 109 6.66 16.77 6.52
N TRP A 110 7.09 15.66 7.13
CA TRP A 110 6.76 15.29 8.52
C TRP A 110 7.97 15.42 9.47
N VAL A 111 9.12 15.90 8.98
CA VAL A 111 10.31 16.15 9.81
C VAL A 111 10.09 17.38 10.69
N GLY A 112 10.30 17.22 12.00
CA GLY A 112 10.08 18.27 13.00
C GLY A 112 8.65 18.37 13.53
N HIS A 113 7.71 17.57 13.00
CA HIS A 113 6.38 17.43 13.59
C HIS A 113 6.45 16.69 14.93
N ASP A 114 5.66 17.14 15.91
CA ASP A 114 5.50 16.45 17.18
C ASP A 114 4.67 15.16 17.02
N PHE A 115 4.72 14.27 18.01
CA PHE A 115 4.02 13.00 17.92
C PHE A 115 2.49 13.14 17.70
N PRO A 116 1.77 14.06 18.39
CA PRO A 116 0.37 14.36 18.07
C PRO A 116 0.14 14.81 16.61
N GLN A 117 1.05 15.56 16.00
CA GLN A 117 0.96 15.93 14.59
C GLN A 117 1.25 14.73 13.67
N LEU A 118 2.27 13.91 13.95
CA LEU A 118 2.55 12.69 13.19
C LEU A 118 1.34 11.74 13.13
N LEU A 119 0.59 11.62 14.23
CA LEU A 119 -0.68 10.87 14.25
C LEU A 119 -1.70 11.45 13.26
N ARG A 120 -1.87 12.78 13.24
CA ARG A 120 -2.75 13.47 12.28
C ARG A 120 -2.27 13.32 10.84
N ASP A 121 -0.96 13.33 10.61
CA ASP A 121 -0.36 13.19 9.27
C ASP A 121 -0.66 11.80 8.68
N VAL A 122 -0.44 10.74 9.46
CA VAL A 122 -0.74 9.35 9.05
C VAL A 122 -2.22 9.18 8.73
N TYR A 123 -3.11 9.66 9.60
CA TYR A 123 -4.56 9.61 9.36
C TYR A 123 -4.92 10.35 8.08
N SER A 124 -4.45 11.60 7.93
CA SER A 124 -4.84 12.50 6.84
C SER A 124 -4.37 11.99 5.49
N TYR A 125 -3.11 11.54 5.38
CA TYR A 125 -2.59 10.97 4.14
C TYR A 125 -3.32 9.68 3.74
N THR A 126 -3.55 8.78 4.71
CA THR A 126 -4.26 7.52 4.44
C THR A 126 -5.71 7.78 4.02
N HIS A 127 -6.40 8.70 4.70
CA HIS A 127 -7.77 9.09 4.38
C HIS A 127 -7.88 9.76 3.01
N ASP A 128 -6.93 10.62 2.65
CA ASP A 128 -6.87 11.31 1.35
C ASP A 128 -6.69 10.33 0.18
N VAL A 129 -5.69 9.44 0.24
CA VAL A 129 -5.47 8.41 -0.79
C VAL A 129 -6.68 7.47 -0.91
N MET A 130 -7.21 6.98 0.21
CA MET A 130 -8.40 6.12 0.21
C MET A 130 -9.64 6.85 -0.34
N SER A 131 -9.81 8.14 -0.02
CA SER A 131 -10.92 8.96 -0.53
C SER A 131 -10.80 9.18 -2.03
N ALA A 132 -9.60 9.45 -2.54
CA ALA A 132 -9.35 9.61 -3.98
C ALA A 132 -9.66 8.31 -4.75
N LEU A 133 -9.28 7.15 -4.21
CA LEU A 133 -9.65 5.83 -4.77
C LEU A 133 -11.17 5.65 -4.81
N LYS A 134 -11.86 5.92 -3.69
CA LYS A 134 -13.33 5.81 -3.59
C LYS A 134 -14.06 6.75 -4.55
N GLN A 135 -13.58 7.99 -4.70
CA GLN A 135 -14.10 8.97 -5.67
C GLN A 135 -13.91 8.50 -7.12
N ALA A 136 -12.80 7.82 -7.41
CA ALA A 136 -12.52 7.21 -8.70
C ALA A 136 -13.27 5.88 -8.95
N GLY A 137 -14.13 5.43 -8.02
CA GLY A 137 -14.90 4.18 -8.12
C GLY A 137 -14.14 2.93 -7.66
N VAL A 138 -12.91 3.08 -7.17
CA VAL A 138 -12.07 1.98 -6.68
C VAL A 138 -12.31 1.75 -5.19
N THR A 139 -12.62 0.50 -4.83
CA THR A 139 -12.63 0.03 -3.44
C THR A 139 -11.56 -1.06 -3.30
N PRO A 140 -10.42 -0.79 -2.64
CA PRO A 140 -9.41 -1.81 -2.36
C PRO A 140 -9.96 -2.94 -1.49
N GLU A 141 -9.66 -4.19 -1.82
CA GLU A 141 -10.04 -5.32 -0.97
C GLU A 141 -9.08 -5.47 0.23
N TRP A 142 -7.81 -5.12 0.04
CA TRP A 142 -6.79 -5.09 1.09
C TRP A 142 -6.07 -3.75 1.12
N VAL A 143 -5.64 -3.32 2.30
CA VAL A 143 -4.79 -2.14 2.48
C VAL A 143 -3.76 -2.42 3.56
N GLN A 144 -2.47 -2.26 3.26
CA GLN A 144 -1.41 -2.32 4.26
C GLN A 144 -1.25 -0.98 4.99
N VAL A 145 -0.99 -1.05 6.29
CA VAL A 145 -0.50 0.07 7.10
C VAL A 145 0.99 -0.16 7.34
N GLY A 146 1.83 0.44 6.48
CA GLY A 146 3.26 0.19 6.43
C GLY A 146 3.65 -0.95 5.48
N ASN A 147 4.85 -0.84 4.88
CA ASN A 147 5.50 -1.92 4.16
C ASN A 147 6.67 -2.48 4.98
N GLU A 148 6.73 -3.80 5.13
CA GLU A 148 7.81 -4.53 5.82
C GLU A 148 8.28 -3.83 7.10
N THR A 149 7.45 -3.89 8.16
CA THR A 149 7.62 -3.10 9.39
C THR A 149 8.10 -3.90 10.63
N PRO A 150 9.06 -4.84 10.51
CA PRO A 150 9.50 -5.73 11.61
C PRO A 150 10.18 -4.99 12.76
N THR A 151 10.69 -3.80 12.46
CA THR A 151 11.37 -2.85 13.34
C THR A 151 10.56 -1.54 13.47
N GLY A 152 9.34 -1.51 12.91
CA GLY A 152 8.41 -0.41 13.00
C GLY A 152 8.23 0.35 11.68
N MET A 153 7.77 1.60 11.77
CA MET A 153 7.61 2.52 10.64
C MET A 153 7.83 3.97 11.11
N ILE A 154 8.05 4.93 10.19
CA ILE A 154 8.11 6.37 10.51
C ILE A 154 9.13 6.65 11.65
N TYR A 155 10.41 6.40 11.37
CA TYR A 155 11.46 6.52 12.37
C TYR A 155 11.78 7.98 12.75
N PRO A 156 12.17 8.23 14.02
CA PRO A 156 12.37 7.26 15.10
C PRO A 156 11.11 6.88 15.90
N GLU A 157 10.01 7.64 15.82
CA GLU A 157 8.89 7.56 16.77
C GLU A 157 8.13 6.24 16.70
N GLY A 158 7.93 5.70 15.50
CA GLY A 158 7.32 4.38 15.31
C GLY A 158 8.30 3.21 15.27
N HIS A 159 9.54 3.35 15.77
CA HIS A 159 10.44 2.21 15.92
C HIS A 159 9.95 1.23 17.01
N THR A 160 10.29 -0.06 16.91
CA THR A 160 9.88 -1.09 17.89
C THR A 160 10.48 -0.93 19.28
N ASP A 161 11.44 -0.02 19.49
CA ASP A 161 11.83 0.39 20.85
C ASP A 161 10.71 1.16 21.58
N ASN A 162 9.68 1.62 20.85
CA ASN A 162 8.53 2.36 21.37
C ASN A 162 7.20 1.78 20.83
N TRP A 163 6.91 0.53 21.19
CA TRP A 163 5.64 -0.14 20.86
C TRP A 163 4.36 0.70 21.09
N PRO A 164 4.21 1.49 22.18
CA PRO A 164 3.05 2.35 22.37
C PRO A 164 2.88 3.43 21.30
N GLN A 165 3.97 4.00 20.77
CA GLN A 165 3.90 4.99 19.69
C GLN A 165 3.66 4.33 18.33
N LEU A 166 4.34 3.23 18.02
CA LEU A 166 4.09 2.42 16.82
C LEU A 166 2.62 1.99 16.73
N ALA A 167 2.01 1.55 17.83
CA ALA A 167 0.60 1.21 17.88
C ALA A 167 -0.30 2.40 17.48
N GLN A 168 -0.10 3.56 18.10
CA GLN A 168 -0.94 4.73 17.82
C GLN A 168 -0.83 5.16 16.34
N LEU A 169 0.36 5.11 15.74
CA LEU A 169 0.56 5.36 14.31
C LEU A 169 -0.18 4.33 13.44
N ILE A 170 -0.10 3.03 13.78
CA ILE A 170 -0.84 1.97 13.07
C ILE A 170 -2.36 2.20 13.17
N ASN A 171 -2.86 2.64 14.32
CA ASN A 171 -4.28 2.90 14.55
C ASN A 171 -4.78 4.04 13.66
N GLN A 172 -4.04 5.14 13.55
CA GLN A 172 -4.41 6.23 12.65
C GLN A 172 -4.51 5.78 11.19
N GLY A 173 -3.61 4.89 10.75
CA GLY A 173 -3.69 4.28 9.42
C GLY A 173 -4.94 3.41 9.25
N HIS A 174 -5.21 2.50 10.19
CA HIS A 174 -6.41 1.66 10.18
C HIS A 174 -7.71 2.48 10.19
N ASP A 175 -7.82 3.44 11.10
CA ASP A 175 -9.06 4.18 11.33
C ASP A 175 -9.40 5.06 10.12
N ALA A 176 -8.38 5.65 9.47
CA ALA A 176 -8.53 6.31 8.18
C ALA A 176 -9.01 5.37 7.06
N ILE A 177 -8.48 4.14 6.99
CA ILE A 177 -8.97 3.12 6.04
C ILE A 177 -10.43 2.78 6.31
N LYS A 178 -10.79 2.54 7.58
CA LYS A 178 -12.16 2.15 7.97
C LYS A 178 -13.18 3.28 7.81
N ALA A 179 -12.80 4.53 8.04
CA ALA A 179 -13.66 5.69 7.80
C ALA A 179 -14.08 5.79 6.33
N VAL A 180 -13.18 5.47 5.39
CA VAL A 180 -13.47 5.53 3.95
C VAL A 180 -14.09 4.23 3.43
N SER A 181 -13.54 3.08 3.83
CA SER A 181 -13.90 1.74 3.34
C SER A 181 -13.93 0.71 4.49
N PRO A 182 -15.06 0.59 5.21
CA PRO A 182 -15.21 -0.36 6.32
C PRO A 182 -14.93 -1.82 5.92
N SER A 183 -15.23 -2.19 4.68
CA SER A 183 -15.08 -3.52 4.10
C SER A 183 -13.65 -3.90 3.69
N SER A 184 -12.73 -2.93 3.56
CA SER A 184 -11.34 -3.23 3.23
C SER A 184 -10.65 -3.98 4.38
N LYS A 185 -9.92 -5.05 4.05
CA LYS A 185 -9.13 -5.82 5.02
C LYS A 185 -7.82 -5.07 5.28
N VAL A 186 -7.59 -4.66 6.54
CA VAL A 186 -6.33 -4.01 6.93
C VAL A 186 -5.27 -5.08 7.15
N VAL A 187 -4.06 -4.86 6.62
CA VAL A 187 -2.94 -5.80 6.65
C VAL A 187 -1.76 -5.14 7.36
N LEU A 188 -1.11 -5.91 8.23
CA LEU A 188 0.17 -5.55 8.85
C LEU A 188 1.24 -6.45 8.23
N HIS A 189 2.20 -5.87 7.52
CA HIS A 189 3.13 -6.58 6.64
C HIS A 189 4.54 -6.63 7.24
N LEU A 190 5.06 -7.85 7.42
CA LEU A 190 6.41 -8.13 7.89
C LEU A 190 7.19 -8.95 6.85
N ASP A 191 8.50 -8.72 6.76
CA ASP A 191 9.43 -9.47 5.91
C ASP A 191 9.78 -10.85 6.50
N ARG A 192 10.48 -11.68 5.71
CA ARG A 192 10.95 -13.02 6.08
C ARG A 192 9.86 -13.93 6.67
N GLY A 193 8.82 -14.21 5.89
CA GLY A 193 7.72 -15.11 6.26
C GLY A 193 8.12 -16.54 6.70
N ASN A 194 9.37 -16.94 6.47
CA ASN A 194 9.97 -18.17 6.99
C ASN A 194 10.36 -18.10 8.49
N GLU A 195 10.49 -16.91 9.09
CA GLU A 195 10.93 -16.70 10.47
C GLU A 195 9.73 -16.58 11.44
N SER A 196 9.04 -17.69 11.72
CA SER A 196 7.80 -17.66 12.53
C SER A 196 7.93 -17.01 13.93
N GLN A 197 9.12 -17.06 14.55
CA GLN A 197 9.37 -16.40 15.84
C GLN A 197 9.30 -14.88 15.73
N ARG A 198 9.79 -14.30 14.62
CA ARG A 198 9.76 -12.85 14.37
C ARG A 198 8.34 -12.32 14.32
N PHE A 199 7.47 -13.05 13.62
CA PHE A 199 6.04 -12.74 13.55
C PHE A 199 5.38 -12.82 14.93
N ARG A 200 5.62 -13.90 15.70
CA ARG A 200 5.08 -14.04 17.07
C ARG A 200 5.51 -12.87 17.95
N THR A 201 6.82 -12.62 18.06
CA THR A 201 7.35 -11.50 18.85
C THR A 201 6.73 -10.17 18.45
N TRP A 202 6.59 -9.89 17.15
CA TRP A 202 5.98 -8.64 16.69
C TRP A 202 4.49 -8.53 17.06
N PHE A 203 3.68 -9.55 16.76
CA PHE A 203 2.22 -9.53 17.02
C PHE A 203 1.84 -9.76 18.50
N ASP A 204 2.77 -10.23 19.33
CA ASP A 204 2.59 -10.33 20.78
C ASP A 204 2.97 -9.03 21.51
N ASN A 205 3.93 -8.25 20.98
CA ASN A 205 4.27 -6.92 21.52
C ASN A 205 3.37 -5.81 20.97
N ALA A 206 2.98 -5.86 19.69
CA ALA A 206 2.13 -4.87 19.05
C ALA A 206 0.77 -4.74 19.79
N PRO A 207 0.51 -3.60 20.45
CA PRO A 207 -0.75 -3.36 21.16
C PRO A 207 -1.93 -3.53 20.20
N ARG A 208 -2.87 -4.43 20.55
CA ARG A 208 -3.99 -4.81 19.69
C ARG A 208 -5.18 -3.87 19.90
N PRO A 209 -5.61 -3.07 18.91
CA PRO A 209 -6.74 -2.15 19.04
C PRO A 209 -8.06 -2.78 18.57
N TRP A 210 -7.99 -3.88 17.81
CA TRP A 210 -9.15 -4.57 17.21
C TRP A 210 -9.73 -5.69 18.10
N ARG A 211 -9.34 -5.73 19.37
CA ARG A 211 -9.91 -6.62 20.38
C ARG A 211 -10.61 -5.80 21.45
N GLU A 212 -11.91 -5.62 21.24
CA GLU A 212 -12.89 -5.68 22.34
C GLU A 212 -12.92 -7.12 22.90
#